data_AF-A0A5M5X8H9-F1
#
_entry.id   AF-A0A5M5X8H9-F1
#
_cell.length_a   1.000
_cell.length_b   1.000
_cell.length_c   1.000
_cell.angle_alpha   90.00
_cell.angle_beta   90.00
_cell.angle_gamma   90.00
#
_symmetry.space_group_name_H-M   'P 1'
#
loop_
_entity.id
_entity.type
_entity.pdbx_description
1 polymer ?
#
loop_
_entity_poly.entity_id
_entity_poly.type
_entity_poly.pdbx_seq_one_letter_code
_entity_poly.pdbx_strand_id
1 'polypeptide(L)' 'METVFDYNITDKEREDIGISDKERYLAIVGEDTANLDLATLFHTRGDNDRMARYADKLPLDMKLDFYRTVTHP' A
#
# COMPACT_ATOMS: atom_id res chain seq x y z
N MET A 1 0.95 0.01 -13.74
CA MET A 1 0.99 0.18 -12.28
C MET A 1 1.09 -1.19 -11.64
N GLU A 2 1.98 -1.35 -10.67
CA GLU A 2 2.05 -2.55 -9.83
C GLU A 2 1.02 -2.43 -8.70
N THR A 3 0.57 -3.57 -8.17
CA THR A 3 -0.40 -3.65 -7.08
C THR A 3 0.05 -4.66 -6.03
N VAL A 4 -0.60 -4.67 -4.86
CA VAL A 4 -0.36 -5.66 -3.81
C VAL A 4 -0.49 -7.11 -4.29
N PHE A 5 -1.29 -7.37 -5.32
CA PHE A 5 -1.48 -8.69 -5.90
C PHE A 5 -0.28 -9.19 -6.72
N ASP A 6 0.57 -8.29 -7.22
CA ASP A 6 1.83 -8.65 -7.88
C ASP A 6 2.90 -9.13 -6.88
N TYR A 7 2.67 -8.88 -5.59
CA TYR A 7 3.56 -9.23 -4.49
C TYR A 7 3.01 -10.33 -3.58
N ASN A 8 2.08 -11.14 -4.10
CA ASN A 8 1.47 -12.26 -3.39
C ASN A 8 0.96 -11.85 -2.01
N ILE A 9 0.16 -10.80 -1.93
CA ILE A 9 -0.54 -10.44 -0.69
C ILE A 9 -1.38 -11.64 -0.20
N THR A 10 -1.29 -11.93 1.09
CA THR A 10 -2.11 -12.96 1.73
C THR A 10 -3.50 -12.40 2.06
N ASP A 11 -4.50 -13.27 2.25
CA ASP A 11 -5.83 -12.82 2.65
C ASP A 11 -5.83 -12.05 3.97
N LYS A 12 -4.99 -12.47 4.92
CA LYS A 12 -4.82 -11.77 6.19
C LYS A 12 -4.26 -10.36 6.00
N GLU A 13 -3.16 -10.23 5.26
CA GLU A 13 -2.57 -8.90 4.99
C GLU A 13 -3.56 -8.01 4.23
N ARG A 14 -4.31 -8.57 3.29
CA ARG A 14 -5.34 -7.86 2.53
C ARG A 14 -6.43 -7.33 3.46
N GLU A 15 -6.91 -8.16 4.38
CA GLU A 15 -7.92 -7.77 5.38
C GLU A 15 -7.38 -6.73 6.38
N ASP A 16 -6.16 -6.92 6.88
CA ASP A 16 -5.51 -5.99 7.82
C ASP A 16 -5.31 -4.59 7.20
N ILE A 17 -5.06 -4.50 5.89
CA ILE A 17 -4.89 -3.24 5.14
C ILE A 17 -6.26 -2.69 4.66
N GLY A 18 -7.35 -3.46 4.76
CA GLY A 18 -8.68 -3.03 4.34
C GLY A 18 -8.92 -3.10 2.82
N ILE A 19 -8.19 -3.95 2.10
CA ILE A 19 -8.28 -4.11 0.65
C ILE A 19 -9.42 -5.08 0.30
N SER A 20 -10.24 -4.71 -0.69
CA SER A 20 -11.33 -5.57 -1.21
C SER A 20 -10.78 -6.83 -1.92
N ASP A 21 -11.67 -7.75 -2.34
CA ASP A 21 -11.27 -8.85 -3.20
C ASP A 21 -10.58 -8.36 -4.49
N LYS A 22 -9.79 -9.23 -5.12
CA LYS A 22 -8.94 -8.89 -6.26
C LYS A 22 -9.72 -8.27 -7.42
N GLU A 23 -10.86 -8.85 -7.78
CA GLU A 23 -11.64 -8.38 -8.93
C GLU A 23 -12.18 -6.98 -8.67
N ARG A 24 -12.77 -6.76 -7.49
CA ARG A 24 -13.30 -5.45 -7.11
C ARG A 24 -12.21 -4.39 -6.97
N TYR A 25 -11.08 -4.76 -6.37
CA TYR A 25 -9.93 -3.86 -6.22
C TYR A 25 -9.41 -3.40 -7.59
N LEU A 26 -9.12 -4.34 -8.49
CA LEU A 26 -8.56 -4.04 -9.81
C LEU A 26 -9.53 -3.26 -10.70
N ALA A 27 -10.84 -3.34 -10.45
CA ALA A 27 -11.84 -2.59 -11.20
C ALA A 27 -11.83 -1.07 -10.91
N ILE A 28 -11.33 -0.64 -9.75
CA ILE A 28 -11.47 0.76 -9.28
C ILE A 28 -10.15 1.42 -8.85
N VAL A 29 -9.09 0.63 -8.61
CA VAL A 29 -7.85 1.16 -8.04
C VAL A 29 -7.14 2.13 -9.00
N GLY A 30 -6.76 3.29 -8.47
CA GLY A 30 -5.91 4.27 -9.15
C GLY A 30 -4.44 4.17 -8.72
N GLU A 31 -3.57 4.92 -9.42
CA GLU A 31 -2.11 4.90 -9.19
C GLU A 31 -1.69 5.25 -7.77
N ASP A 32 -2.25 6.32 -7.23
CA ASP A 32 -1.92 6.76 -5.88
C ASP A 32 -2.39 5.74 -4.83
N THR A 33 -3.59 5.19 -5.00
CA THR A 33 -4.13 4.15 -4.10
C THR A 33 -3.26 2.89 -4.14
N ALA A 34 -2.90 2.40 -5.32
CA ALA A 34 -2.06 1.20 -5.43
C ALA A 34 -0.67 1.40 -4.83
N ASN A 35 -0.07 2.58 -5.02
CA ASN A 35 1.22 2.90 -4.40
C ASN A 35 1.10 2.99 -2.87
N LEU A 36 0.00 3.55 -2.35
CA LEU A 36 -0.26 3.63 -0.90
C LEU A 36 -0.45 2.23 -0.30
N ASP A 37 -1.24 1.38 -0.95
CA ASP A 37 -1.46 0.00 -0.52
C ASP A 37 -0.16 -0.81 -0.53
N LEU A 38 0.69 -0.62 -1.54
CA LEU A 38 2.01 -1.25 -1.60
C LEU A 38 2.94 -0.74 -0.50
N ALA A 39 2.98 0.56 -0.25
CA ALA A 39 3.76 1.13 0.85
C ALA A 39 3.31 0.55 2.21
N THR A 40 1.99 0.43 2.40
CA THR A 40 1.39 -0.16 3.60
C THR A 40 1.73 -1.65 3.73
N LEU A 41 1.60 -2.42 2.65
CA LEU A 41 1.97 -3.85 2.64
C LEU A 41 3.43 -4.06 3.05
N PHE A 42 4.36 -3.30 2.46
CA PHE A 42 5.77 -3.45 2.77
C PHE A 42 6.11 -2.95 4.18
N HIS A 43 5.41 -1.95 4.68
CA HIS A 43 5.52 -1.57 6.09
C HIS A 43 5.10 -2.73 7.02
N THR A 44 3.93 -3.35 6.78
CA THR A 44 3.45 -4.49 7.57
C THR A 44 4.42 -5.68 7.52
N ARG A 45 5.10 -5.88 6.39
CA ARG A 45 6.14 -6.92 6.22
C ARG A 45 7.51 -6.55 6.80
N GLY A 46 7.71 -5.31 7.25
CA GLY A 46 8.99 -4.80 7.74
C GLY A 46 10.03 -4.50 6.64
N ASP A 47 9.62 -4.44 5.37
CA ASP A 47 10.47 -4.12 4.22
C ASP A 47 10.48 -2.60 4.00
N ASN A 48 11.34 -1.91 4.76
CA ASN A 48 11.40 -0.44 4.74
C ASN A 48 11.89 0.14 3.40
N ASP A 49 12.74 -0.58 2.67
CA ASP A 49 13.28 -0.12 1.39
C ASP A 49 12.17 -0.07 0.33
N ARG A 50 11.36 -1.13 0.23
CA ARG A 50 10.23 -1.14 -0.70
C ARG A 50 9.12 -0.21 -0.24
N MET A 51 8.85 -0.13 1.06
CA MET A 51 7.90 0.83 1.61
C MET A 51 8.25 2.26 1.17
N ALA A 52 9.50 2.69 1.39
CA ALA A 52 9.95 4.02 1.01
C ALA A 52 9.85 4.24 -0.51
N ARG A 53 10.24 3.24 -1.32
CA ARG A 53 10.14 3.30 -2.79
C ARG A 53 8.73 3.59 -3.29
N TYR A 54 7.69 3.00 -2.69
CA TYR A 54 6.31 3.25 -3.11
C TYR A 54 5.74 4.52 -2.47
N ALA A 55 6.10 4.83 -1.23
CA ALA A 55 5.72 6.10 -0.60
C ALA A 55 6.30 7.32 -1.34
N ASP A 56 7.47 7.20 -1.95
CA ASP A 56 8.09 8.26 -2.75
C ASP A 56 7.36 8.57 -4.06
N LYS A 57 6.50 7.66 -4.53
CA LYS A 57 5.65 7.88 -5.72
C LYS A 57 4.36 8.61 -5.41
N LEU A 58 4.00 8.74 -4.12
CA LEU A 58 2.76 9.39 -3.71
C LEU A 58 2.83 10.91 -3.88
N PRO A 59 1.68 11.56 -4.13
CA PRO A 59 1.53 12.99 -3.92
C PRO A 59 2.01 13.41 -2.52
N LEU A 60 2.56 14.62 -2.40
CA LEU A 60 3.23 15.07 -1.17
C LEU A 60 2.33 14.98 0.07
N ASP A 61 1.06 15.34 -0.07
CA ASP A 61 0.05 15.27 0.99
C ASP A 61 -0.20 13.82 1.45
N MET A 62 -0.41 12.90 0.51
CA MET A 62 -0.59 11.47 0.82
C MET A 62 0.66 10.84 1.43
N LYS A 63 1.85 11.20 0.93
CA LYS A 63 3.12 10.73 1.48
C LYS A 63 3.27 11.15 2.95
N LEU A 64 3.00 12.43 3.24
CA LEU A 64 3.09 12.95 4.60
C LEU A 64 2.07 12.28 5.54
N ASP A 65 0.85 12.04 5.07
CA ASP A 65 -0.19 11.36 5.85
C ASP A 65 0.16 9.89 6.14
N PHE A 66 0.69 9.19 5.13
CA PHE A 66 1.20 7.83 5.28
C PHE A 66 2.29 7.77 6.36
N TYR A 67 3.32 8.61 6.28
CA TYR A 67 4.40 8.60 7.27
C TYR A 67 3.93 8.95 8.68
N ARG A 68 2.94 9.85 8.82
CA ARG A 68 2.33 10.12 10.14
C ARG A 68 1.69 8.86 10.72
N THR A 69 0.91 8.15 9.91
CA THR A 69 0.22 6.92 10.31
C THR A 69 1.19 5.82 10.74
N VAL A 70 2.26 5.56 9.97
CA VAL A 70 3.16 4.43 10.23
C VAL A 70 4.25 4.70 11.28
N THR A 71 4.54 5.97 11.59
CA THR A 71 5.55 6.35 12.60
C THR A 71 4.97 6.69 13.96
N HIS A 72 3.66 6.94 14.03
CA HIS A 72 2.94 7.25 15.27
C HIS A 72 1.65 6.39 15.37
N PRO A 73 1.78 5.05 15.49
CA PRO A 73 0.66 4.12 15.53
C PRO A 73 -0.18 4.21 16.82
#